data_AF-A0A2A9P8B8-F1
#
_entry.id   AF-A0A2A9P8B8-F1
#
_cell.length_a   1.000
_cell.length_b   1.000
_cell.length_c   1.000
_cell.angle_alpha   90.00
_cell.angle_beta   90.00
_cell.angle_gamma   90.00
#
_symmetry.space_group_name_H-M   'P 1'
#
loop_
_entity.id
_entity.type
_entity.pdbx_description
1 polymer ?
#
loop_
_entity_poly.entity_id
_entity_poly.type
_entity_poly.pdbx_seq_one_letter_code
_entity_poly.pdbx_strand_id
1 'polypeptide(L)'
;MMQTHPFFCFVAKNDLDVGRLGLSGRPTAPTPQPGSSRAQSWAPPASAEPTPDGGDTPRAHKTIGGMNFGRGLCRTDSNRLGTALGQGRQSLGMWQMVPGANVSRLLARSGVDWVLVDCEHGNIDDGAMHDAVPAIAALGVSLIVRIPDMQSWMVKRALDAGAHGILVPLLRSVQQAKEVVQAAKFPPQGRRGFGSPFSCDRFSPMPSFTGYLQQANDALLTMVQIETQEALDAVDEIAAVEGLDVLFIGPFDLGNNIGYPILEGVVAPELDEAMTKILAACRKSGKKCGIYSTDGEQARVFKERGFDMISVATDYTALEFVLKQQLCAARGEERPSKKGSY
;
A
#
# COMPACT_ATOMS: atom_id res chain seq x y z
N MET A 1 -44.28 -2.05 -41.73
CA MET A 1 -45.30 -2.52 -40.76
C MET A 1 -44.63 -2.63 -39.41
N MET A 2 -44.85 -1.62 -38.56
CA MET A 2 -44.44 -1.64 -37.15
C MET A 2 -45.40 -2.56 -36.38
N GLN A 3 -44.86 -3.51 -35.62
CA GLN A 3 -45.61 -4.24 -34.59
C GLN A 3 -44.99 -3.93 -33.23
N THR A 4 -45.78 -3.23 -32.42
CA THR A 4 -45.54 -2.93 -31.01
C THR A 4 -46.20 -4.01 -30.16
N HIS A 5 -45.44 -4.66 -29.29
CA HIS A 5 -45.96 -5.45 -28.17
C HIS A 5 -45.71 -4.69 -26.85
N PRO A 6 -46.71 -4.56 -25.96
CA PRO A 6 -46.54 -3.87 -24.69
C PRO A 6 -45.96 -4.81 -23.61
N PHE A 7 -44.97 -4.29 -22.88
CA PHE A 7 -44.44 -4.84 -21.64
C PHE A 7 -45.46 -4.68 -20.50
N PHE A 8 -45.76 -5.77 -19.80
CA PHE A 8 -46.47 -5.76 -18.52
C PHE A 8 -45.48 -5.40 -17.40
N CYS A 9 -45.76 -4.33 -16.66
CA CYS A 9 -45.02 -3.89 -15.48
C CYS A 9 -45.80 -4.32 -14.24
N PHE A 10 -45.24 -5.25 -13.45
CA PHE A 10 -45.78 -5.65 -12.14
C PHE A 10 -45.18 -4.72 -11.07
N VAL A 11 -45.95 -3.77 -10.58
CA VAL A 11 -45.60 -2.94 -9.43
C VAL A 11 -46.20 -3.59 -8.18
N ALA A 12 -45.36 -4.23 -7.37
CA ALA A 12 -45.72 -4.68 -6.03
C ALA A 12 -45.68 -3.49 -5.08
N LYS A 13 -46.84 -3.10 -4.54
CA LYS A 13 -46.97 -2.20 -3.39
C LYS A 13 -46.62 -2.97 -2.13
N ASN A 14 -45.61 -2.52 -1.39
CA ASN A 14 -45.43 -2.88 0.01
C ASN A 14 -45.68 -1.64 0.85
N ASP A 15 -46.84 -1.61 1.51
CA ASP A 15 -47.15 -0.69 2.60
C ASP A 15 -46.39 -1.16 3.84
N LEU A 16 -45.44 -0.35 4.30
CA LEU A 16 -44.80 -0.51 5.61
C LEU A 16 -45.28 0.61 6.52
N ASP A 17 -46.04 0.19 7.53
CA ASP A 17 -46.64 0.97 8.60
C ASP A 17 -45.54 1.51 9.54
N VAL A 18 -45.38 2.83 9.61
CA VAL A 18 -44.34 3.49 10.40
C VAL A 18 -44.95 3.93 11.73
N GLY A 19 -44.88 3.05 12.73
CA GLY A 19 -45.27 3.33 14.10
C GLY A 19 -44.31 4.33 14.79
N ARG A 20 -44.86 5.48 15.17
CA ARG A 20 -44.25 6.48 16.08
C ARG A 20 -43.91 5.85 17.43
N LEU A 21 -42.65 6.00 17.87
CA LEU A 21 -42.30 5.96 19.29
C LEU A 21 -41.51 7.22 19.68
N GLY A 22 -41.99 7.83 20.76
CA GLY A 22 -41.68 9.18 21.20
C GLY A 22 -40.35 9.35 21.91
N LEU A 23 -39.93 10.61 21.93
CA LEU A 23 -38.83 11.21 22.64
C LEU A 23 -38.95 11.06 24.16
N SER A 24 -37.87 10.71 24.86
CA SER A 24 -37.61 11.23 26.21
C SER A 24 -36.13 11.14 26.61
N GLY A 25 -35.59 12.27 27.06
CA GLY A 25 -34.69 12.40 28.21
C GLY A 25 -33.24 11.90 28.11
N ARG A 26 -32.31 12.79 27.74
CA ARG A 26 -30.89 12.70 28.16
C ARG A 26 -30.74 13.26 29.59
N PRO A 27 -29.92 12.64 30.45
CA PRO A 27 -29.26 13.35 31.55
C PRO A 27 -27.87 13.82 31.12
N THR A 28 -27.61 15.12 31.25
CA THR A 28 -26.32 15.79 31.05
C THR A 28 -25.36 15.50 32.21
N ALA A 29 -24.14 15.08 31.90
CA ALA A 29 -23.04 14.98 32.86
C ALA A 29 -22.44 16.38 33.16
N PRO A 30 -21.96 16.65 34.40
CA PRO A 30 -21.45 17.96 34.77
C PRO A 30 -20.03 18.22 34.24
N THR A 31 -19.82 19.46 33.81
CA THR A 31 -18.56 20.07 33.36
C THR A 31 -17.55 20.21 34.53
N PRO A 32 -16.26 19.89 34.36
CA PRO A 32 -15.23 20.18 35.36
C PRO A 32 -14.74 21.64 35.26
N GLN A 33 -14.58 22.30 36.41
CA GLN A 33 -13.96 23.61 36.54
C GLN A 33 -12.42 23.54 36.48
N PRO A 34 -11.73 24.63 36.06
CA PRO A 34 -10.28 24.64 35.88
C PRO A 34 -9.53 24.90 37.19
N GLY A 35 -8.67 23.96 37.59
CA GLY A 35 -7.82 24.04 38.77
C GLY A 35 -6.34 24.19 38.45
N SER A 36 -5.83 25.40 38.72
CA SER A 36 -4.48 25.81 39.15
C SER A 36 -3.22 25.17 38.55
N SER A 37 -2.44 26.07 37.96
CA SER A 37 -1.02 26.02 37.63
C SER A 37 -0.10 25.52 38.76
N ARG A 38 0.94 24.76 38.37
CA ARG A 38 2.28 24.87 38.97
C ARG A 38 3.32 24.54 37.92
N ALA A 39 3.93 25.58 37.37
CA ALA A 39 5.18 25.51 36.62
C ALA A 39 6.31 25.21 37.62
N GLN A 40 7.11 24.19 37.33
CA GLN A 40 8.42 24.01 37.95
C GLN A 40 9.48 24.40 36.93
N SER A 41 10.21 25.45 37.28
CA SER A 41 11.34 26.04 36.59
C SER A 41 12.55 25.11 36.59
N TRP A 42 13.13 24.87 35.42
CA TRP A 42 14.46 24.30 35.25
C TRP A 42 15.42 25.41 34.77
N ALA A 43 16.53 25.61 35.48
CA ALA A 43 17.59 26.56 35.12
C ALA A 43 18.87 25.77 34.70
N PRO A 44 19.60 26.20 33.65
CA PRO A 44 20.84 25.54 33.23
C PRO A 44 22.09 26.26 33.79
N PRO A 45 23.24 25.57 33.93
CA PRO A 45 24.51 26.26 34.10
C PRO A 45 25.34 26.29 32.81
N ALA A 46 25.68 27.52 32.44
CA ALA A 46 26.99 28.08 32.09
C ALA A 46 27.93 27.43 31.06
N SER A 47 28.32 28.31 30.14
CA SER A 47 29.36 28.32 29.10
C SER A 47 30.81 28.24 29.58
N ALA A 48 31.69 27.69 28.72
CA ALA A 48 33.10 28.09 28.61
C ALA A 48 33.63 27.82 27.17
N GLU A 49 34.35 28.80 26.61
CA GLU A 49 35.01 28.82 25.29
C GLU A 49 36.52 28.44 25.36
N PRO A 50 37.42 28.68 24.36
CA PRO A 50 37.73 27.80 23.21
C PRO A 50 39.25 27.55 22.96
N THR A 51 39.57 26.93 21.79
CA THR A 51 40.84 26.93 20.97
C THR A 51 41.79 25.71 21.04
N PRO A 52 42.72 25.48 20.07
CA PRO A 52 42.50 25.31 18.61
C PRO A 52 43.33 24.17 17.92
N ASP A 53 42.93 23.90 16.67
CA ASP A 53 43.71 23.57 15.45
C ASP A 53 44.24 22.17 15.03
N GLY A 54 43.99 21.89 13.73
CA GLY A 54 44.70 20.96 12.81
C GLY A 54 44.12 19.54 12.65
N GLY A 55 43.71 19.01 11.49
CA GLY A 55 43.70 19.45 10.09
C GLY A 55 43.16 18.33 9.18
N ASP A 56 42.79 18.71 7.95
CA ASP A 56 42.45 17.94 6.74
C ASP A 56 41.08 17.23 6.58
N THR A 57 40.21 17.86 5.77
CA THR A 57 39.07 17.24 5.06
C THR A 57 39.01 17.72 3.60
N PRO A 58 38.54 16.91 2.63
CA PRO A 58 38.41 17.34 1.24
C PRO A 58 37.08 18.09 0.96
N ARG A 59 37.23 19.22 0.25
CA ARG A 59 36.26 20.09 -0.47
C ARG A 59 34.75 19.91 -0.18
N ALA A 60 34.20 20.89 0.54
CA ALA A 60 32.77 21.14 0.68
C ALA A 60 32.20 22.03 -0.44
N HIS A 61 31.01 21.69 -0.92
CA HIS A 61 30.12 22.57 -1.67
C HIS A 61 29.61 23.70 -0.75
N LYS A 62 29.65 24.96 -1.22
CA LYS A 62 29.15 26.13 -0.49
C LYS A 62 27.65 26.00 -0.19
N THR A 63 27.30 25.93 1.08
CA THR A 63 25.94 26.07 1.60
C THR A 63 25.77 27.48 2.15
N ILE A 64 24.71 28.19 1.73
CA ILE A 64 24.26 29.44 2.34
C ILE A 64 23.14 29.07 3.33
N GLY A 65 23.26 29.50 4.58
CA GLY A 65 22.17 29.56 5.56
C GLY A 65 22.09 28.36 6.51
N GLY A 66 22.66 28.52 7.70
CA GLY A 66 22.54 27.57 8.80
C GLY A 66 21.13 27.54 9.37
N MET A 67 20.41 26.46 9.07
CA MET A 67 19.38 25.88 9.94
C MET A 67 19.78 24.42 10.16
N ASN A 68 19.94 24.02 11.43
CA ASN A 68 20.09 22.62 11.80
C ASN A 68 18.77 21.91 11.47
N PHE A 69 18.69 21.34 10.26
CA PHE A 69 17.68 20.34 9.94
C PHE A 69 17.94 19.15 10.85
N GLY A 70 17.03 18.89 11.79
CA GLY A 70 17.01 17.62 12.51
C GLY A 70 17.12 16.48 11.49
N ARG A 71 17.92 15.46 11.81
CA ARG A 71 18.17 14.29 10.94
C ARG A 71 16.87 13.93 10.21
N GLY A 72 16.84 14.14 8.88
CA GLY A 72 15.72 13.70 8.07
C GLY A 72 15.48 12.22 8.34
N LEU A 73 14.22 11.80 8.46
CA LEU A 73 13.93 10.38 8.59
C LEU A 73 14.56 9.67 7.39
N CYS A 74 15.44 8.71 7.67
CA CYS A 74 15.84 7.75 6.66
C CYS A 74 14.57 7.03 6.18
N ARG A 75 14.54 6.58 4.92
CA ARG A 75 13.45 5.76 4.34
C ARG A 75 12.96 4.65 5.27
N THR A 76 13.84 4.16 6.15
CA THR A 76 13.56 3.14 7.16
C THR A 76 12.63 3.55 8.29
N ASP A 77 12.26 4.82 8.48
CA ASP A 77 11.54 5.24 9.71
C ASP A 77 10.14 5.80 9.43
N SER A 78 9.75 6.01 8.16
CA SER A 78 8.50 6.71 7.82
C SER A 78 7.26 5.80 7.74
N ASN A 79 7.44 4.53 7.39
CA ASN A 79 6.37 3.54 7.34
C ASN A 79 6.91 2.11 7.51
N ARG A 80 6.07 1.21 8.05
CA ARG A 80 6.45 -0.14 8.49
C ARG A 80 7.05 -1.01 7.39
N LEU A 81 6.51 -0.95 6.18
CA LEU A 81 7.01 -1.67 5.00
C LEU A 81 8.37 -1.11 4.56
N GLY A 82 8.52 0.21 4.46
CA GLY A 82 9.79 0.86 4.17
C GLY A 82 10.89 0.49 5.16
N THR A 83 10.56 0.47 6.46
CA THR A 83 11.43 -0.03 7.53
C THR A 83 11.87 -1.46 7.29
N ALA A 84 10.93 -2.36 7.08
CA ALA A 84 11.20 -3.79 6.88
C ALA A 84 12.16 -4.00 5.71
N LEU A 85 11.82 -3.44 4.55
CA LEU A 85 12.58 -3.59 3.32
C LEU A 85 13.99 -3.00 3.43
N GLY A 86 14.12 -1.82 4.05
CA GLY A 86 15.41 -1.15 4.24
C GLY A 86 16.33 -1.90 5.21
N GLN A 87 15.78 -2.65 6.16
CA GLN A 87 16.52 -3.54 7.06
C GLN A 87 16.82 -4.93 6.45
N GLY A 88 16.39 -5.19 5.21
CA GLY A 88 16.50 -6.50 4.59
C GLY A 88 15.56 -7.54 5.21
N ARG A 89 14.56 -7.11 6.00
CA ARG A 89 13.54 -7.98 6.59
C ARG A 89 12.41 -8.18 5.58
N GLN A 90 12.06 -9.43 5.34
CA GLN A 90 10.89 -9.79 4.53
C GLN A 90 9.60 -9.31 5.21
N SER A 91 8.64 -8.89 4.39
CA SER A 91 7.44 -8.18 4.80
C SER A 91 6.19 -8.88 4.29
N LEU A 92 5.27 -9.19 5.22
CA LEU A 92 4.04 -9.94 4.93
C LEU A 92 2.84 -9.02 4.98
N GLY A 93 1.98 -9.07 3.95
CA GLY A 93 0.80 -8.21 3.86
C GLY A 93 -0.43 -8.87 3.29
N MET A 94 -1.54 -8.13 3.28
CA MET A 94 -2.84 -8.60 2.82
C MET A 94 -3.38 -7.75 1.68
N TRP A 95 -4.16 -8.37 0.81
CA TRP A 95 -4.89 -7.73 -0.27
C TRP A 95 -6.32 -7.41 0.19
N GLN A 96 -6.75 -6.16 0.01
CA GLN A 96 -8.11 -5.70 0.28
C GLN A 96 -8.83 -5.44 -1.04
N MET A 97 -9.89 -6.21 -1.31
CA MET A 97 -10.77 -6.07 -2.47
C MET A 97 -12.17 -5.58 -2.08
N VAL A 98 -12.57 -5.73 -0.82
CA VAL A 98 -13.90 -5.34 -0.34
C VAL A 98 -13.85 -3.92 0.22
N PRO A 99 -14.76 -3.01 -0.17
CA PRO A 99 -14.79 -1.67 0.37
C PRO A 99 -15.24 -1.65 1.84
N GLY A 100 -14.77 -0.65 2.58
CA GLY A 100 -15.27 -0.33 3.92
C GLY A 100 -14.19 -0.30 5.00
N ALA A 101 -14.15 0.80 5.74
CA ALA A 101 -13.15 1.04 6.79
C ALA A 101 -13.10 -0.04 7.90
N ASN A 102 -14.19 -0.77 8.13
CA ASN A 102 -14.20 -1.89 9.09
C ASN A 102 -13.40 -3.09 8.58
N VAL A 103 -13.49 -3.39 7.28
CA VAL A 103 -12.65 -4.42 6.63
C VAL A 103 -11.20 -3.98 6.70
N SER A 104 -10.91 -2.72 6.36
CA SER A 104 -9.55 -2.18 6.41
C SER A 104 -8.93 -2.28 7.81
N ARG A 105 -9.68 -1.96 8.87
CA ARG A 105 -9.23 -2.13 10.27
C ARG A 105 -9.07 -3.59 10.69
N LEU A 106 -9.92 -4.49 10.19
CA LEU A 106 -9.81 -5.92 10.46
C LEU A 106 -8.48 -6.46 9.90
N LEU A 107 -8.18 -6.14 8.64
CA LEU A 107 -6.94 -6.56 7.97
C LEU A 107 -5.71 -5.98 8.68
N ALA A 108 -5.70 -4.68 8.97
CA ALA A 108 -4.57 -4.03 9.64
C ALA A 108 -4.32 -4.57 11.07
N ARG A 109 -5.34 -5.05 11.78
CA ARG A 109 -5.18 -5.66 13.12
C ARG A 109 -4.67 -7.10 13.09
N SER A 110 -4.54 -7.72 11.93
CA SER A 110 -4.08 -9.11 11.80
C SER A 110 -2.59 -9.31 12.12
N GLY A 111 -1.82 -8.21 12.26
CA GLY A 111 -0.38 -8.24 12.53
C GLY A 111 0.50 -8.08 11.29
N VAL A 112 -0.10 -7.98 10.11
CA VAL A 112 0.61 -7.71 8.84
C VAL A 112 1.42 -6.41 8.86
N ASP A 113 2.47 -6.37 8.05
CA ASP A 113 3.31 -5.20 7.86
C ASP A 113 2.65 -4.18 6.91
N TRP A 114 1.83 -4.65 5.97
CA TRP A 114 1.14 -3.82 5.00
C TRP A 114 -0.23 -4.37 4.59
N VAL A 115 -1.11 -3.46 4.14
CA VAL A 115 -2.37 -3.78 3.45
C VAL A 115 -2.36 -3.06 2.11
N LEU A 116 -2.66 -3.78 1.05
CA LEU A 116 -2.84 -3.21 -0.29
C LEU A 116 -4.32 -3.04 -0.58
N VAL A 117 -4.72 -1.79 -0.82
CA VAL A 117 -6.06 -1.38 -1.26
C VAL A 117 -6.09 -1.51 -2.78
N ASP A 118 -6.89 -2.45 -3.27
CA ASP A 118 -6.92 -2.82 -4.68
C ASP A 118 -8.00 -2.07 -5.45
N CYS A 119 -7.61 -1.02 -6.17
CA CYS A 119 -8.53 -0.26 -7.01
C CYS A 119 -8.63 -0.82 -8.45
N GLU A 120 -7.85 -1.85 -8.81
CA GLU A 120 -7.85 -2.44 -10.15
C GLU A 120 -8.87 -3.56 -10.28
N HIS A 121 -8.81 -4.54 -9.37
CA HIS A 121 -9.72 -5.70 -9.37
C HIS A 121 -10.66 -5.72 -8.17
N GLY A 122 -10.36 -4.95 -7.12
CA GLY A 122 -11.26 -4.80 -5.99
C GLY A 122 -12.47 -3.94 -6.34
N ASN A 123 -13.55 -4.10 -5.57
CA ASN A 123 -14.72 -3.23 -5.66
C ASN A 123 -14.47 -1.92 -4.88
N ILE A 124 -13.33 -1.28 -5.13
CA ILE A 124 -12.84 -0.11 -4.41
C ILE A 124 -12.62 1.00 -5.45
N ASP A 125 -13.58 1.92 -5.50
CA ASP A 125 -13.41 3.14 -6.27
C ASP A 125 -12.55 4.16 -5.50
N ASP A 126 -12.35 5.33 -6.11
CA ASP A 126 -11.55 6.40 -5.53
C ASP A 126 -12.11 6.92 -4.19
N GLY A 127 -13.43 6.90 -3.98
CA GLY A 127 -14.06 7.29 -2.70
C GLY A 127 -13.80 6.25 -1.62
N ALA A 128 -14.05 4.98 -1.91
CA ALA A 128 -13.80 3.87 -0.99
C ALA A 128 -12.30 3.73 -0.64
N MET A 129 -11.40 4.04 -1.59
CA MET A 129 -9.97 4.12 -1.32
C MET A 129 -9.65 5.23 -0.31
N HIS A 130 -10.25 6.41 -0.46
CA HIS A 130 -10.09 7.52 0.50
C HIS A 130 -10.63 7.18 1.90
N ASP A 131 -11.56 6.24 2.03
CA ASP A 131 -12.04 5.74 3.33
C ASP A 131 -11.12 4.66 3.92
N ALA A 132 -10.57 3.78 3.08
CA ALA A 132 -9.70 2.68 3.50
C ALA A 132 -8.32 3.17 3.98
N VAL A 133 -7.70 4.08 3.24
CA VAL A 133 -6.37 4.64 3.52
C VAL A 133 -6.24 5.19 4.96
N PRO A 134 -7.11 6.10 5.44
CA PRO A 134 -7.12 6.56 6.83
C PRO A 134 -7.23 5.44 7.85
N ALA A 135 -8.12 4.48 7.57
CA ALA A 135 -8.48 3.44 8.51
C ALA A 135 -7.31 2.47 8.77
N ILE A 136 -6.50 2.21 7.75
CA ILE A 136 -5.26 1.40 7.85
C ILE A 136 -4.18 2.21 8.55
N ALA A 137 -3.95 3.46 8.11
CA ALA A 137 -2.90 4.31 8.65
C ALA A 137 -3.04 4.56 10.17
N ALA A 138 -4.28 4.71 10.66
CA ALA A 138 -4.58 4.87 12.08
C ALA A 138 -4.13 3.69 12.97
N LEU A 139 -3.78 2.55 12.37
CA LEU A 139 -3.30 1.35 13.06
C LEU A 139 -1.79 1.10 12.86
N GLY A 140 -1.06 2.05 12.26
CA GLY A 140 0.39 1.96 12.09
C GLY A 140 0.86 0.89 11.10
N VAL A 141 -0.04 0.40 10.24
CA VAL A 141 0.26 -0.55 9.17
C VAL A 141 0.53 0.22 7.88
N SER A 142 1.48 -0.24 7.07
CA SER A 142 1.74 0.41 5.79
C SER A 142 0.58 0.20 4.82
N LEU A 143 0.14 1.29 4.20
CA LEU A 143 -0.98 1.25 3.27
C LEU A 143 -0.49 1.50 1.84
N ILE A 144 -0.72 0.52 0.98
CA ILE A 144 -0.35 0.54 -0.43
C ILE A 144 -1.63 0.66 -1.25
N VAL A 145 -1.60 1.45 -2.31
CA VAL A 145 -2.72 1.50 -3.26
C VAL A 145 -2.25 0.91 -4.58
N ARG A 146 -2.92 -0.15 -5.05
CA ARG A 146 -2.81 -0.57 -6.44
C ARG A 146 -3.78 0.25 -7.27
N ILE A 147 -3.25 1.02 -8.21
CA ILE A 147 -4.07 1.88 -9.09
C ILE A 147 -4.61 1.06 -10.28
N PRO A 148 -5.74 1.45 -10.90
CA PRO A 148 -6.31 0.71 -12.03
C PRO A 148 -5.43 0.67 -13.29
N ASP A 149 -4.68 1.75 -13.54
CA ASP A 149 -3.80 1.89 -14.70
C ASP A 149 -2.79 3.02 -14.46
N MET A 150 -1.73 3.07 -15.26
CA MET A 150 -0.72 4.12 -15.19
C MET A 150 -1.25 5.46 -15.74
N GLN A 151 -1.95 6.21 -14.89
CA GLN A 151 -2.34 7.59 -15.15
C GLN A 151 -1.80 8.50 -14.04
N SER A 152 -1.14 9.60 -14.42
CA SER A 152 -0.48 10.49 -13.43
C SER A 152 -1.48 11.06 -12.40
N TRP A 153 -2.74 11.24 -12.76
CA TRP A 153 -3.77 11.71 -11.84
C TRP A 153 -4.19 10.63 -10.83
N MET A 154 -4.18 9.35 -11.20
CA MET A 154 -4.48 8.23 -10.29
C MET A 154 -3.37 8.07 -9.25
N VAL A 155 -2.10 8.12 -9.69
CA VAL A 155 -0.92 8.15 -8.80
C VAL A 155 -1.04 9.30 -7.80
N LYS A 156 -1.38 10.51 -8.30
CA LYS A 156 -1.59 11.68 -7.44
C LYS A 156 -2.70 11.46 -6.43
N ARG A 157 -3.88 10.98 -6.83
CA ARG A 157 -5.02 10.70 -5.92
C ARG A 157 -4.65 9.73 -4.81
N ALA A 158 -4.02 8.61 -5.16
CA ALA A 158 -3.59 7.59 -4.21
C ALA A 158 -2.60 8.16 -3.17
N LEU A 159 -1.57 8.85 -3.64
CA LEU A 159 -0.58 9.43 -2.74
C LEU A 159 -1.11 10.68 -1.99
N ASP A 160 -2.11 11.39 -2.52
CA ASP A 160 -2.75 12.54 -1.89
C ASP A 160 -3.68 12.11 -0.75
N ALA A 161 -4.31 10.93 -0.85
CA ALA A 161 -5.00 10.27 0.25
C ALA A 161 -4.04 9.90 1.40
N GLY A 162 -2.74 9.83 1.10
CA GLY A 162 -1.65 9.55 2.02
C GLY A 162 -1.14 8.12 1.98
N ALA A 163 -1.24 7.45 0.82
CA ALA A 163 -0.60 6.16 0.62
C ALA A 163 0.90 6.20 0.84
N HIS A 164 1.43 5.17 1.50
CA HIS A 164 2.87 4.99 1.73
C HIS A 164 3.58 4.46 0.49
N GLY A 165 2.81 3.97 -0.48
CA GLY A 165 3.30 3.64 -1.81
C GLY A 165 2.18 3.32 -2.77
N ILE A 166 2.55 3.29 -4.05
CA ILE A 166 1.68 2.91 -5.16
C ILE A 166 2.24 1.67 -5.85
N LEU A 167 1.34 0.79 -6.27
CA LEU A 167 1.62 -0.33 -7.17
C LEU A 167 0.91 -0.08 -8.50
N VAL A 168 1.66 -0.12 -9.60
CA VAL A 168 1.13 0.09 -10.95
C VAL A 168 1.09 -1.24 -11.71
N PRO A 169 -0.10 -1.68 -12.16
CA PRO A 169 -0.26 -2.93 -12.88
C PRO A 169 0.15 -2.79 -14.35
N LEU A 170 0.20 -3.92 -15.05
CA LEU A 170 0.33 -4.08 -16.50
C LEU A 170 1.41 -3.19 -17.12
N LEU A 171 2.58 -3.12 -16.48
CA LEU A 171 3.72 -2.39 -17.03
C LEU A 171 4.16 -3.07 -18.35
N ARG A 172 4.48 -2.27 -19.37
CA ARG A 172 4.88 -2.77 -20.70
C ARG A 172 6.23 -2.25 -21.18
N SER A 173 6.84 -1.28 -20.49
CA SER A 173 8.17 -0.77 -20.87
C SER A 173 8.93 -0.09 -19.73
N VAL A 174 10.27 -0.19 -19.72
CA VAL A 174 11.11 0.98 -20.05
C VAL A 174 10.60 2.34 -19.58
N GLN A 175 10.05 3.02 -20.58
CA GLN A 175 9.59 4.39 -20.50
C GLN A 175 8.42 4.54 -19.53
N GLN A 176 7.49 3.57 -19.51
CA GLN A 176 6.37 3.58 -18.57
C GLN A 176 6.86 3.51 -17.11
N ALA A 177 7.90 2.73 -16.80
CA ALA A 177 8.49 2.69 -15.46
C ALA A 177 9.05 4.06 -15.04
N LYS A 178 9.71 4.76 -15.97
CA LYS A 178 10.18 6.14 -15.73
C LYS A 178 9.02 7.10 -15.52
N GLU A 179 7.94 6.95 -16.27
CA GLU A 179 6.72 7.76 -16.10
C GLU A 179 6.07 7.56 -14.74
N VAL A 180 6.07 6.33 -14.21
CA VAL A 180 5.59 6.01 -12.86
C VAL A 180 6.39 6.80 -11.83
N VAL A 181 7.73 6.76 -11.90
CA VAL A 181 8.61 7.54 -11.01
C VAL A 181 8.34 9.04 -11.13
N GLN A 182 8.25 9.56 -12.36
CA GLN A 182 7.94 10.97 -12.61
C GLN A 182 6.59 11.38 -12.01
N ALA A 183 5.56 10.53 -12.06
CA ALA A 183 4.26 10.82 -11.48
C ALA A 183 4.23 10.73 -9.94
N ALA A 184 5.05 9.86 -9.35
CA ALA A 184 5.08 9.61 -7.90
C ALA A 184 5.92 10.64 -7.13
N LYS A 185 6.98 11.17 -7.73
CA LYS A 185 7.96 12.04 -7.05
C LYS A 185 7.70 13.53 -7.30
N PHE A 186 7.98 14.36 -6.30
CA PHE A 186 8.01 15.82 -6.41
C PHE A 186 9.25 16.32 -7.16
N PRO A 187 9.21 17.53 -7.75
CA PRO A 187 10.40 18.15 -8.36
C PRO A 187 11.59 18.25 -7.37
N PRO A 188 12.83 18.10 -7.84
CA PRO A 188 13.25 17.92 -9.24
C PRO A 188 13.23 16.46 -9.74
N GLN A 189 12.97 15.49 -8.88
CA GLN A 189 13.02 14.05 -9.25
C GLN A 189 11.82 13.62 -10.11
N GLY A 190 10.68 14.31 -9.95
CA GLY A 190 9.48 14.06 -10.72
C GLY A 190 8.67 15.33 -10.97
N ARG A 191 7.38 15.12 -11.27
CA ARG A 191 6.41 16.16 -11.65
C ARG A 191 5.11 16.08 -10.86
N ARG A 192 5.08 15.37 -9.72
CA ARG A 192 3.90 15.30 -8.84
C ARG A 192 3.53 16.70 -8.36
N GLY A 193 2.25 17.05 -8.44
CA GLY A 193 1.72 18.27 -7.85
C GLY A 193 1.62 18.17 -6.33
N PHE A 194 2.01 19.22 -5.62
CA PHE A 194 1.95 19.30 -4.16
C PHE A 194 0.78 20.18 -3.72
N GLY A 195 0.02 19.78 -2.69
CA GLY A 195 -1.15 20.56 -2.25
C GLY A 195 -2.17 19.84 -1.36
N SER A 196 -2.14 18.51 -1.28
CA SER A 196 -3.10 17.77 -0.45
C SER A 196 -2.89 18.05 1.05
N PRO A 197 -3.92 18.50 1.79
CA PRO A 197 -3.82 18.67 3.23
C PRO A 197 -3.88 17.32 3.99
N PHE A 198 -4.22 16.23 3.30
CA PHE A 198 -4.49 14.95 3.93
C PHE A 198 -3.26 14.06 4.01
N SER A 199 -2.31 14.14 3.08
CA SER A 199 -1.24 13.13 3.00
C SER A 199 -0.39 13.02 4.26
N CYS A 200 -0.17 14.15 4.96
CA CYS A 200 0.68 14.19 6.15
C CYS A 200 0.06 13.42 7.33
N ASP A 201 -1.27 13.41 7.46
CA ASP A 201 -1.98 12.83 8.61
C ASP A 201 -1.86 11.29 8.69
N ARG A 202 -1.39 10.65 7.61
CA ARG A 202 -1.19 9.19 7.48
C ARG A 202 0.19 8.73 7.96
N PHE A 203 1.02 9.63 8.48
CA PHE A 203 2.37 9.33 8.97
C PHE A 203 2.45 9.58 10.48
N SER A 204 3.29 8.79 11.15
CA SER A 204 3.53 8.90 12.59
C SER A 204 5.04 8.87 12.87
N PRO A 205 5.64 9.93 13.45
CA PRO A 205 5.00 11.20 13.80
C PRO A 205 4.51 11.96 12.55
N MET A 206 3.44 12.75 12.70
CA MET A 206 2.91 13.55 11.60
C MET A 206 3.92 14.65 11.21
N PRO A 207 4.43 14.67 9.96
CA PRO A 207 5.33 15.71 9.52
C PRO A 207 4.59 17.04 9.32
N SER A 208 5.33 18.15 9.35
CA SER A 208 4.82 19.42 8.83
C SER A 208 4.61 19.32 7.32
N PHE A 209 3.80 20.22 6.75
CA PHE A 209 3.57 20.26 5.31
C PHE A 209 4.88 20.38 4.51
N THR A 210 5.78 21.28 4.93
CA THR A 210 7.11 21.42 4.34
C THR A 210 7.99 20.20 4.58
N GLY A 211 7.93 19.60 5.79
CA GLY A 211 8.67 18.38 6.11
C GLY A 211 8.27 17.22 5.22
N TYR A 212 6.98 17.07 4.94
CA TYR A 212 6.47 16.08 4.00
C TYR A 212 7.00 16.31 2.58
N LEU A 213 6.95 17.55 2.07
CA LEU A 213 7.51 17.87 0.75
C LEU A 213 8.99 17.48 0.62
N GLN A 214 9.77 17.69 1.68
CA GLN A 214 11.20 17.39 1.71
C GLN A 214 11.52 15.89 1.81
N GLN A 215 10.65 15.09 2.44
CA GLN A 215 10.92 13.69 2.78
C GLN A 215 10.15 12.68 1.90
N ALA A 216 9.02 13.08 1.32
CA ALA A 216 8.11 12.18 0.62
C ALA A 216 8.77 11.42 -0.54
N ASN A 217 9.71 12.04 -1.26
CA ASN A 217 10.40 11.37 -2.35
C ASN A 217 11.20 10.15 -1.88
N ASP A 218 11.77 10.21 -0.67
CA ASP A 218 12.58 9.13 -0.12
C ASP A 218 11.75 8.14 0.71
N ALA A 219 10.65 8.62 1.32
CA ALA A 219 9.77 7.84 2.19
C ALA A 219 8.74 6.98 1.43
N LEU A 220 8.27 7.45 0.28
CA LEU A 220 7.18 6.80 -0.48
C LEU A 220 7.71 5.73 -1.43
N LEU A 221 7.08 4.55 -1.38
CA LEU A 221 7.41 3.40 -2.24
C LEU A 221 6.77 3.53 -3.62
N THR A 222 7.59 3.42 -4.66
CA THR A 222 7.16 3.41 -6.06
C THR A 222 7.35 2.01 -6.63
N MET A 223 6.26 1.35 -6.98
CA MET A 223 6.25 -0.08 -7.30
C MET A 223 5.53 -0.33 -8.62
N VAL A 224 6.00 -1.33 -9.37
CA VAL A 224 5.42 -1.74 -10.66
C VAL A 224 5.24 -3.24 -10.69
N GLN A 225 4.19 -3.71 -11.38
CA GLN A 225 4.02 -5.13 -11.64
C GLN A 225 4.75 -5.55 -12.91
N ILE A 226 5.47 -6.66 -12.84
CA ILE A 226 6.04 -7.35 -14.00
C ILE A 226 5.15 -8.54 -14.31
N GLU A 227 4.23 -8.35 -15.24
CA GLU A 227 3.19 -9.31 -15.58
C GLU A 227 2.80 -9.31 -17.07
N THR A 228 3.64 -8.70 -17.90
CA THR A 228 3.53 -8.73 -19.36
C THR A 228 4.81 -9.32 -19.96
N GLN A 229 4.72 -9.86 -21.17
CA GLN A 229 5.89 -10.40 -21.88
C GLN A 229 6.95 -9.31 -22.10
N GLU A 230 6.53 -8.12 -22.51
CA GLU A 230 7.44 -7.01 -22.80
C GLU A 230 8.19 -6.54 -21.55
N ALA A 231 7.52 -6.48 -20.38
CA ALA A 231 8.17 -6.14 -19.13
C ALA A 231 9.10 -7.26 -18.63
N LEU A 232 8.77 -8.53 -18.87
CA LEU A 232 9.64 -9.66 -18.55
C LEU A 232 10.92 -9.64 -19.42
N ASP A 233 10.79 -9.29 -20.69
CA ASP A 233 11.92 -9.18 -21.62
C ASP A 233 12.87 -8.06 -21.22
N ALA A 234 12.31 -6.89 -20.84
CA ALA A 234 13.06 -5.71 -20.42
C ALA A 234 13.32 -5.62 -18.90
N VAL A 235 13.18 -6.72 -18.15
CA VAL A 235 13.14 -6.68 -16.67
C VAL A 235 14.41 -6.12 -16.04
N ASP A 236 15.59 -6.39 -16.60
CA ASP A 236 16.87 -5.87 -16.11
C ASP A 236 16.94 -4.33 -16.25
N GLU A 237 16.44 -3.80 -17.35
CA GLU A 237 16.42 -2.36 -17.63
C GLU A 237 15.37 -1.65 -16.79
N ILE A 238 14.21 -2.27 -16.57
CA ILE A 238 13.18 -1.78 -15.64
C ILE A 238 13.73 -1.76 -14.21
N ALA A 239 14.39 -2.84 -13.78
CA ALA A 239 15.02 -2.92 -12.47
C ALA A 239 16.15 -1.88 -12.29
N ALA A 240 16.76 -1.39 -13.37
CA ALA A 240 17.78 -0.34 -13.31
C ALA A 240 17.20 1.09 -13.20
N VAL A 241 15.88 1.28 -13.32
CA VAL A 241 15.26 2.61 -13.23
C VAL A 241 15.46 3.20 -11.83
N GLU A 242 16.06 4.39 -11.76
CA GLU A 242 16.20 5.17 -10.53
C GLU A 242 14.84 5.65 -10.01
N GLY A 243 14.66 5.65 -8.69
CA GLY A 243 13.39 6.01 -8.04
C GLY A 243 12.33 4.91 -8.01
N LEU A 244 12.56 3.78 -8.70
CA LEU A 244 11.75 2.57 -8.57
C LEU A 244 12.26 1.71 -7.41
N ASP A 245 11.34 1.16 -6.62
CA ASP A 245 11.65 0.53 -5.33
C ASP A 245 11.41 -0.97 -5.31
N VAL A 246 10.28 -1.39 -5.86
CA VAL A 246 9.82 -2.79 -5.85
C VAL A 246 9.35 -3.17 -7.25
N LEU A 247 9.84 -4.30 -7.76
CA LEU A 247 9.19 -5.00 -8.86
C LEU A 247 8.34 -6.10 -8.23
N PHE A 248 7.05 -6.05 -8.48
CA PHE A 248 6.08 -6.96 -7.92
C PHE A 248 5.62 -7.95 -9.00
N ILE A 249 5.45 -9.22 -8.65
CA ILE A 249 5.00 -10.25 -9.58
C ILE A 249 3.52 -10.54 -9.30
N GLY A 250 2.69 -10.42 -10.35
CA GLY A 250 1.33 -10.96 -10.40
C GLY A 250 1.33 -12.26 -11.21
N PRO A 251 1.44 -13.46 -10.59
CA PRO A 251 1.73 -14.68 -11.33
C PRO A 251 0.61 -15.11 -12.29
N PHE A 252 -0.65 -14.78 -11.99
CA PHE A 252 -1.77 -15.05 -12.87
C PHE A 252 -1.67 -14.27 -14.19
N ASP A 253 -1.50 -12.94 -14.12
CA ASP A 253 -1.36 -12.11 -15.32
C ASP A 253 -0.05 -12.38 -16.05
N LEU A 254 1.05 -12.59 -15.33
CA LEU A 254 2.31 -12.98 -15.94
C LEU A 254 2.12 -14.26 -16.76
N GLY A 255 1.61 -15.33 -16.14
CA GLY A 255 1.32 -16.60 -16.81
C GLY A 255 0.43 -16.44 -18.04
N ASN A 256 -0.66 -15.67 -17.93
CA ASN A 256 -1.54 -15.39 -19.05
C ASN A 256 -0.80 -14.70 -20.21
N ASN A 257 0.02 -13.68 -19.92
CA ASN A 257 0.70 -12.88 -20.94
C ASN A 257 1.88 -13.60 -21.59
N ILE A 258 2.51 -14.55 -20.92
CA ILE A 258 3.63 -15.34 -21.47
C ILE A 258 3.19 -16.69 -22.07
N GLY A 259 1.87 -16.97 -22.09
CA GLY A 259 1.29 -18.18 -22.68
C GLY A 259 1.25 -19.41 -21.77
N TYR A 260 1.54 -19.25 -20.47
CA TYR A 260 1.56 -20.30 -19.46
C TYR A 260 0.62 -19.96 -18.28
N PRO A 261 -0.70 -19.92 -18.52
CA PRO A 261 -1.68 -19.57 -17.49
C PRO A 261 -1.66 -20.59 -16.35
N ILE A 262 -1.90 -20.11 -15.13
CA ILE A 262 -2.10 -21.00 -13.97
C ILE A 262 -3.50 -21.62 -14.09
N LEU A 263 -3.52 -22.90 -14.45
CA LEU A 263 -4.76 -23.68 -14.59
C LEU A 263 -4.81 -24.70 -13.47
N GLU A 264 -5.95 -24.77 -12.77
CA GLU A 264 -6.19 -25.72 -11.67
C GLU A 264 -5.15 -25.68 -10.54
N GLY A 265 -4.45 -24.56 -10.37
CA GLY A 265 -3.41 -24.42 -9.36
C GLY A 265 -2.06 -25.03 -9.77
N VAL A 266 -1.82 -25.22 -11.07
CA VAL A 266 -0.54 -25.74 -11.56
C VAL A 266 0.26 -24.60 -12.20
N VAL A 267 1.50 -24.43 -11.73
CA VAL A 267 2.50 -23.52 -12.33
C VAL A 267 3.32 -24.30 -13.34
N ALA A 268 3.34 -23.84 -14.59
CA ALA A 268 4.23 -24.37 -15.61
C ALA A 268 5.69 -23.99 -15.31
N PRO A 269 6.69 -24.83 -15.65
CA PRO A 269 8.10 -24.51 -15.47
C PRO A 269 8.51 -23.15 -16.02
N GLU A 270 7.97 -22.75 -17.17
CA GLU A 270 8.27 -21.49 -17.85
C GLU A 270 7.80 -20.27 -17.03
N LEU A 271 6.67 -20.39 -16.33
CA LEU A 271 6.21 -19.35 -15.41
C LEU A 271 7.11 -19.31 -14.17
N ASP A 272 7.53 -20.45 -13.63
CA ASP A 272 8.45 -20.47 -12.48
C ASP A 272 9.84 -19.89 -12.83
N GLU A 273 10.34 -20.19 -14.02
CA GLU A 273 11.56 -19.60 -14.58
C GLU A 273 11.43 -18.09 -14.77
N ALA A 274 10.29 -17.61 -15.28
CA ALA A 274 10.00 -16.18 -15.40
C ALA A 274 10.01 -15.49 -14.04
N MET A 275 9.36 -16.07 -13.02
CA MET A 275 9.38 -15.55 -11.66
C MET A 275 10.80 -15.50 -11.09
N THR A 276 11.60 -16.55 -11.34
CA THR A 276 13.00 -16.63 -10.91
C THR A 276 13.88 -15.59 -11.61
N LYS A 277 13.66 -15.34 -12.91
CA LYS A 277 14.33 -14.28 -13.68
C LYS A 277 14.07 -12.90 -13.09
N ILE A 278 12.81 -12.58 -12.78
CA ILE A 278 12.43 -11.29 -12.18
C ILE A 278 13.09 -11.11 -10.80
N LEU A 279 13.08 -12.15 -9.97
CA LEU A 279 13.74 -12.14 -8.66
C LEU A 279 15.26 -11.91 -8.79
N ALA A 280 15.90 -12.55 -9.76
CA ALA A 280 17.33 -12.36 -10.03
C ALA A 280 17.65 -10.93 -10.50
N ALA A 281 16.83 -10.35 -11.40
CA ALA A 281 16.97 -8.97 -11.86
C ALA A 281 16.85 -7.97 -10.70
N CYS A 282 15.89 -8.18 -9.79
CA CYS A 282 15.75 -7.36 -8.59
C CYS A 282 17.01 -7.38 -7.74
N ARG A 283 17.54 -8.58 -7.44
CA ARG A 283 18.75 -8.76 -6.62
C ARG A 283 19.97 -8.09 -7.26
N LYS A 284 20.16 -8.28 -8.57
CA LYS A 284 21.26 -7.68 -9.36
C LYS A 284 21.24 -6.15 -9.27
N SER A 285 20.06 -5.54 -9.31
CA SER A 285 19.88 -4.08 -9.30
C SER A 285 19.62 -3.49 -7.91
N GLY A 286 19.71 -4.30 -6.84
CA GLY A 286 19.44 -3.86 -5.46
C GLY A 286 17.98 -3.46 -5.20
N LYS A 287 17.05 -3.88 -6.06
CA LYS A 287 15.60 -3.65 -5.91
C LYS A 287 14.98 -4.75 -5.06
N LYS A 288 13.82 -4.44 -4.48
CA LYS A 288 13.02 -5.43 -3.76
C LYS A 288 12.11 -6.17 -4.72
N CYS A 289 11.92 -7.46 -4.46
CA CYS A 289 11.03 -8.30 -5.27
C CYS A 289 9.80 -8.67 -4.46
N GLY A 290 8.63 -8.25 -4.93
CA GLY A 290 7.34 -8.59 -4.33
C GLY A 290 6.61 -9.66 -5.12
N ILE A 291 5.68 -10.37 -4.48
CA ILE A 291 4.86 -11.39 -5.15
C ILE A 291 3.48 -11.55 -4.51
N TYR A 292 2.47 -11.71 -5.36
CA TYR A 292 1.14 -12.12 -4.92
C TYR A 292 1.11 -13.61 -4.62
N SER A 293 0.53 -13.98 -3.49
CA SER A 293 0.21 -15.37 -3.16
C SER A 293 -1.21 -15.46 -2.61
N THR A 294 -1.85 -16.60 -2.80
CA THR A 294 -3.27 -16.79 -2.46
C THR A 294 -3.50 -17.21 -1.02
N ASP A 295 -2.48 -17.75 -0.34
CA ASP A 295 -2.55 -18.11 1.06
C ASP A 295 -1.19 -18.15 1.77
N GLY A 296 -1.24 -18.34 3.09
CA GLY A 296 -0.06 -18.34 3.95
C GLY A 296 0.94 -19.48 3.70
N GLU A 297 0.52 -20.63 3.17
CA GLU A 297 1.47 -21.71 2.85
C GLU A 297 2.28 -21.36 1.61
N GLN A 298 1.59 -20.88 0.57
CA GLN A 298 2.25 -20.36 -0.63
C GLN A 298 3.15 -19.16 -0.31
N ALA A 299 2.68 -18.24 0.55
CA ALA A 299 3.49 -17.12 1.03
C ALA A 299 4.77 -17.58 1.73
N ARG A 300 4.71 -18.66 2.52
CA ARG A 300 5.88 -19.24 3.18
C ARG A 300 6.88 -19.79 2.16
N VAL A 301 6.42 -20.47 1.11
CA VAL A 301 7.29 -20.94 0.01
C VAL A 301 7.99 -19.77 -0.67
N PHE A 302 7.27 -18.69 -1.01
CA PHE A 302 7.90 -17.51 -1.60
C PHE A 302 8.86 -16.80 -0.63
N LYS A 303 8.54 -16.81 0.66
CA LYS A 303 9.46 -16.31 1.70
C LYS A 303 10.76 -17.12 1.70
N GLU A 304 10.69 -18.44 1.65
CA GLU A 304 11.86 -19.33 1.60
C GLU A 304 12.68 -19.14 0.31
N ARG A 305 12.03 -18.84 -0.83
CA ARG A 305 12.69 -18.46 -2.09
C ARG A 305 13.40 -17.09 -2.04
N GLY A 306 13.11 -16.29 -1.02
CA GLY A 306 13.76 -15.01 -0.75
C GLY A 306 13.11 -13.82 -1.47
N PHE A 307 11.79 -13.84 -1.64
CA PHE A 307 11.01 -12.64 -1.97
C PHE A 307 10.91 -11.70 -0.76
N ASP A 308 10.87 -10.39 -1.00
CA ASP A 308 10.92 -9.36 0.05
C ASP A 308 9.53 -8.92 0.53
N MET A 309 8.56 -8.80 -0.37
CA MET A 309 7.21 -8.26 -0.09
C MET A 309 6.14 -9.24 -0.57
N ILE A 310 5.46 -9.93 0.35
CA ILE A 310 4.65 -11.11 0.01
C ILE A 310 3.22 -10.92 0.49
N SER A 311 2.26 -11.02 -0.42
CA SER A 311 0.83 -11.10 -0.05
C SER A 311 0.57 -12.46 0.60
N VAL A 312 -0.14 -12.52 1.72
CA VAL A 312 -0.44 -13.77 2.44
C VAL A 312 -1.90 -14.21 2.35
N ALA A 313 -2.79 -13.30 1.96
CA ALA A 313 -4.22 -13.55 1.82
C ALA A 313 -4.91 -12.36 1.13
N THR A 314 -6.05 -12.66 0.52
CA THR A 314 -6.98 -11.67 -0.02
C THR A 314 -8.29 -11.74 0.75
N ASP A 315 -8.77 -10.61 1.24
CA ASP A 315 -9.94 -10.50 2.11
C ASP A 315 -11.20 -11.24 1.59
N TYR A 316 -11.51 -11.07 0.30
CA TYR A 316 -12.67 -11.67 -0.34
C TYR A 316 -12.61 -13.20 -0.29
N THR A 317 -11.50 -13.78 -0.77
CA THR A 317 -11.30 -15.24 -0.80
C THR A 317 -11.19 -15.84 0.60
N ALA A 318 -10.53 -15.13 1.53
CA ALA A 318 -10.39 -15.57 2.92
C ALA A 318 -11.75 -15.60 3.63
N LEU A 319 -12.55 -14.56 3.46
CA LEU A 319 -13.90 -14.50 4.02
C LEU A 319 -14.79 -15.59 3.43
N GLU A 320 -14.81 -15.74 2.10
CA GLU A 320 -15.57 -16.78 1.42
C GLU A 320 -15.20 -18.18 1.94
N PHE A 321 -13.90 -18.48 2.03
CA PHE A 321 -13.40 -19.77 2.49
C PHE A 321 -13.83 -20.08 3.93
N VAL A 322 -13.66 -19.12 4.85
CA VAL A 322 -14.01 -19.32 6.27
C VAL A 322 -15.51 -19.50 6.42
N LEU A 323 -16.34 -18.71 5.73
CA LEU A 323 -17.80 -18.84 5.79
C LEU A 323 -18.26 -20.20 5.26
N LYS A 324 -17.72 -20.67 4.13
CA LYS A 324 -18.01 -22.01 3.60
C LYS A 324 -17.58 -23.11 4.58
N GLN A 325 -16.40 -22.98 5.17
CA GLN A 325 -15.91 -23.93 6.16
C GLN A 325 -16.88 -24.07 7.35
N GLN A 326 -17.36 -22.96 7.92
CA GLN A 326 -18.29 -23.00 9.04
C GLN A 326 -19.65 -23.58 8.64
N LEU A 327 -20.13 -23.29 7.43
CA LEU A 327 -21.37 -23.85 6.93
C LEU A 327 -21.28 -25.36 6.74
N CYS A 328 -20.20 -25.87 6.12
CA CYS A 328 -20.00 -27.30 5.96
C CYS A 328 -19.92 -28.01 7.32
N ALA A 329 -19.20 -27.42 8.28
CA ALA A 329 -19.13 -27.96 9.65
C ALA A 329 -20.53 -28.03 10.31
N ALA A 330 -21.35 -27.00 10.16
CA ALA A 330 -22.72 -26.98 10.69
C ALA A 330 -23.64 -28.01 10.01
N ARG A 331 -23.35 -28.38 8.75
CA ARG A 331 -24.11 -29.39 7.98
C ARG A 331 -23.58 -30.83 8.14
N GLY A 332 -22.44 -31.02 8.79
CA GLY A 332 -21.74 -32.31 8.80
C GLY A 332 -21.17 -32.71 7.42
N GLU A 333 -20.92 -31.73 6.55
CA GLU A 333 -20.31 -31.92 5.24
C GLU A 333 -18.77 -31.88 5.34
N GLU A 334 -18.09 -32.44 4.33
CA GLU A 334 -16.64 -32.37 4.24
C GLU A 334 -16.15 -30.91 4.16
N ARG A 335 -14.98 -30.64 4.77
CA ARG A 335 -14.39 -29.30 4.75
C ARG A 335 -14.05 -28.91 3.31
N PRO A 336 -14.38 -27.68 2.86
CA PRO A 336 -14.02 -27.24 1.52
C PRO A 336 -12.49 -27.22 1.35
N SER A 337 -12.02 -27.66 0.20
CA SER A 337 -10.63 -27.43 -0.22
C SER A 337 -10.44 -25.94 -0.56
N LYS A 338 -9.26 -25.41 -0.27
CA LYS A 338 -8.89 -24.09 -0.80
C LYS A 338 -8.72 -24.22 -2.31
N LYS A 339 -9.50 -23.49 -3.08
CA LYS A 339 -9.35 -23.35 -4.52
C LYS A 339 -8.49 -22.13 -4.82
N GLY A 340 -7.58 -22.22 -5.79
CA GLY A 340 -6.79 -21.09 -6.29
C GLY A 340 -5.35 -20.99 -5.80
N SER A 341 -4.91 -21.84 -4.87
CA SER A 341 -3.48 -22.00 -4.56
C SER A 341 -2.74 -22.69 -5.70
N TYR A 342 -1.50 -22.30 -5.93
CA TYR A 342 -0.63 -22.84 -6.98
C TYR A 342 0.81 -23.08 -6.52
#